data_AF-A0A947KU14-F1
#
_entry.id   AF-A0A947KU14-F1
#
_cell.length_a   1.000
_cell.length_b   1.000
_cell.length_c   1.000
_cell.angle_alpha   90.00
_cell.angle_beta   90.00
_cell.angle_gamma   90.00
#
_symmetry.space_group_name_H-M   'P 1'
#
loop_
_entity.id
_entity.type
_entity.pdbx_description
1 polymer ?
#
loop_
_entity_poly.entity_id
_entity_poly.type
_entity_poly.pdbx_seq_one_letter_code
_entity_poly.pdbx_strand_id
1 'polypeptide(L)'
;MRKAFSLVELLIVVMIVGVVYTLAISNFQKMEEKSNSLTLATLKEYLQGIPHERSVKFLCLDSCASCDIFVDDEKQKDLEGVFDGFLDNSIKVYRYEASFGVFEQEKEVYFNEEDVEEDVCFSYTVDKKGVGEQVFVEYKNSVYDFSQYLEKVTKFDSIEEAVKAKETLLDKVLK
;
A
#
# COMPACT_ATOMS: atom_id res chain seq x y z
N MET A 1 -50.62 -12.88 -20.43
CA MET A 1 -50.51 -11.53 -21.02
C MET A 1 -49.09 -11.04 -20.84
N ARG A 2 -48.33 -10.85 -21.92
CA ARG A 2 -47.01 -10.22 -21.85
C ARG A 2 -47.23 -8.72 -21.71
N LYS A 3 -46.97 -8.14 -20.53
CA LYS A 3 -46.90 -6.69 -20.36
C LYS A 3 -45.60 -6.26 -21.04
N ALA A 4 -45.71 -5.61 -22.20
CA ALA A 4 -44.57 -4.94 -22.81
C ALA A 4 -44.26 -3.70 -21.98
N PHE A 5 -42.97 -3.51 -21.67
CA PHE A 5 -42.49 -2.29 -21.02
C PHE A 5 -42.85 -1.08 -21.88
N SER A 6 -43.25 0.00 -21.21
CA SER A 6 -43.51 1.27 -21.89
C SER A 6 -42.21 1.82 -22.47
N LEU A 7 -42.31 2.50 -23.61
CA LEU A 7 -41.20 3.25 -24.22
C LEU A 7 -40.56 4.23 -23.22
N VAL A 8 -41.38 4.81 -22.33
CA VAL A 8 -40.93 5.74 -21.29
C VAL A 8 -40.14 5.01 -20.18
N GLU A 9 -40.58 3.81 -19.79
CA GLU A 9 -39.86 3.01 -18.78
C GLU A 9 -38.48 2.61 -19.29
N LEU A 10 -38.38 2.22 -20.57
CA LEU A 10 -37.09 1.88 -21.19
C LEU A 10 -36.12 3.07 -21.19
N LEU A 11 -36.62 4.27 -21.48
CA LEU A 11 -35.80 5.49 -21.55
C LEU A 11 -35.25 5.87 -20.17
N ILE A 12 -36.06 5.75 -19.12
CA ILE A 12 -35.64 5.98 -17.73
C ILE A 12 -34.55 4.98 -17.32
N VAL A 13 -34.71 3.70 -17.67
CA VAL A 13 -33.72 2.67 -17.35
C VAL A 13 -32.38 2.96 -18.02
N VAL A 14 -32.38 3.31 -19.31
CA VAL A 14 -31.14 3.65 -20.05
C VAL A 14 -30.45 4.87 -19.44
N MET A 15 -31.22 5.88 -19.00
CA MET A 15 -30.68 7.06 -18.34
C MET A 15 -30.03 6.71 -16.99
N ILE A 16 -30.69 5.91 -16.15
CA ILE A 16 -30.15 5.47 -14.86
C ILE A 16 -28.87 4.66 -15.05
N VAL A 17 -28.89 3.70 -15.98
CA VAL A 17 -27.71 2.90 -16.32
C VAL A 17 -26.58 3.80 -16.81
N GLY A 18 -26.87 4.78 -17.67
CA GLY A 18 -25.88 5.76 -18.13
C GLY A 18 -25.22 6.54 -16.98
N VAL A 19 -26.01 7.07 -16.04
CA VAL A 19 -25.47 7.79 -14.88
C VAL A 19 -24.61 6.87 -14.02
N VAL A 20 -25.07 5.65 -13.72
CA VAL A 20 -24.31 4.66 -12.94
C VAL A 20 -22.98 4.31 -13.62
N TYR A 21 -22.99 4.08 -14.93
CA TYR A 21 -21.77 3.79 -15.70
C TYR A 21 -20.79 4.97 -15.69
N THR A 22 -21.27 6.19 -15.87
CA THR A 22 -20.39 7.37 -15.85
C THR A 22 -19.77 7.61 -14.47
N LEU A 23 -20.54 7.41 -13.39
CA LEU A 23 -20.02 7.52 -12.03
C LEU A 23 -18.97 6.44 -11.74
N ALA A 24 -19.23 5.19 -12.15
CA ALA A 24 -18.27 4.10 -12.02
C ALA A 24 -16.96 4.41 -12.76
N ILE A 25 -17.02 4.78 -14.04
CA ILE A 25 -15.84 5.07 -14.88
C ILE A 25 -15.05 6.28 -14.33
N SER A 26 -15.73 7.33 -13.87
CA SER A 26 -15.05 8.52 -13.33
C SER A 26 -14.25 8.24 -12.05
N ASN A 27 -14.68 7.27 -11.24
CA ASN A 27 -13.95 6.83 -10.06
C ASN A 27 -12.72 5.99 -10.44
N PHE A 28 -12.83 5.15 -11.47
CA PHE A 28 -11.69 4.38 -12.00
C PHE A 28 -10.60 5.27 -12.61
N GLN A 29 -10.96 6.29 -13.41
CA GLN A 29 -9.96 7.21 -13.99
C GLN A 29 -9.20 8.03 -12.92
N LYS A 30 -9.85 8.36 -11.80
CA LYS A 30 -9.18 9.00 -10.65
C LYS A 30 -8.17 8.10 -9.93
N MET A 31 -8.34 6.77 -10.01
CA MET A 31 -7.33 5.82 -9.51
C MET A 31 -6.16 5.71 -10.49
N GLU A 32 -6.43 5.71 -11.80
CA GLU A 32 -5.41 5.64 -12.85
C GLU A 32 -4.49 6.88 -12.88
N GLU A 33 -5.01 8.09 -12.65
CA GLU A 33 -4.13 9.28 -12.52
C GLU A 33 -3.27 9.25 -11.24
N LYS A 34 -3.68 8.53 -10.19
CA LYS A 34 -2.92 8.38 -8.94
C LYS A 34 -1.73 7.41 -9.08
N SER A 35 -1.83 6.39 -9.93
CA SER A 35 -0.78 5.36 -10.08
C SER A 35 0.54 5.95 -10.62
N ASN A 36 0.47 6.99 -11.47
CA ASN A 36 1.64 7.71 -11.97
C ASN A 36 2.42 8.52 -10.90
N SER A 37 1.98 8.52 -9.64
CA SER A 37 2.63 9.21 -8.51
C SER A 37 2.95 8.30 -7.32
N LEU A 38 2.73 6.98 -7.45
CA LEU A 38 3.05 6.04 -6.40
C LEU A 38 4.57 5.88 -6.29
N THR A 39 5.09 6.18 -5.11
CA THR A 39 6.49 6.04 -4.72
C THR A 39 6.52 5.51 -3.28
N LEU A 40 7.66 5.06 -2.79
CA LEU A 40 7.77 4.69 -1.36
C LEU A 40 7.37 5.84 -0.43
N ALA A 41 7.60 7.10 -0.81
CA ALA A 41 7.18 8.26 -0.03
C ALA A 41 5.65 8.46 0.05
N THR A 42 4.92 8.01 -0.98
CA THR A 42 3.46 8.17 -1.09
C THR A 42 2.70 6.87 -0.84
N LEU A 43 3.39 5.74 -0.70
CA LEU A 43 2.80 4.41 -0.53
C LEU A 43 1.87 4.34 0.68
N LYS A 44 2.34 4.83 1.84
CA LYS A 44 1.53 4.83 3.07
C LYS A 44 0.20 5.58 2.88
N GLU A 45 0.27 6.79 2.33
CA GLU A 45 -0.90 7.64 2.08
C GLU A 45 -1.86 7.01 1.07
N TYR A 46 -1.29 6.33 0.07
CA TYR A 46 -2.05 5.59 -0.92
C TYR A 46 -2.84 4.45 -0.28
N LEU A 47 -2.21 3.60 0.55
CA LEU A 47 -2.88 2.48 1.22
C LEU A 47 -3.91 2.95 2.25
N GLN A 48 -3.61 4.03 2.99
CA GLN A 48 -4.57 4.66 3.92
C GLN A 48 -5.83 5.17 3.21
N GLY A 49 -5.75 5.47 1.91
CA GLY A 49 -6.88 5.93 1.11
C GLY A 49 -7.81 4.82 0.63
N ILE A 50 -7.45 3.55 0.80
CA ILE A 50 -8.24 2.40 0.36
C ILE A 50 -9.22 2.01 1.49
N PRO A 51 -10.55 1.95 1.24
CA PRO A 51 -11.52 1.50 2.24
C PRO A 51 -11.31 0.03 2.64
N HIS A 52 -11.37 -0.27 3.94
CA HIS A 52 -11.14 -1.61 4.49
C HIS A 52 -11.70 -1.74 5.91
N GLU A 53 -11.97 -2.98 6.36
CA GLU A 53 -12.50 -3.26 7.71
C GLU A 53 -11.42 -3.66 8.72
N ARG A 54 -10.36 -4.34 8.25
CA ARG A 54 -9.24 -4.84 9.06
C ARG A 54 -7.92 -4.18 8.67
N SER A 55 -7.49 -4.34 7.43
CA SER A 55 -6.20 -3.86 6.97
C SER A 55 -6.04 -3.85 5.46
N VAL A 56 -5.12 -3.02 4.97
CA VAL A 56 -4.62 -3.04 3.60
C VAL A 56 -3.13 -3.38 3.64
N LYS A 57 -2.72 -4.39 2.89
CA LYS A 57 -1.33 -4.86 2.80
C LYS A 57 -0.83 -4.70 1.37
N PHE A 58 0.34 -4.09 1.23
CA PHE A 58 1.12 -4.13 0.00
C PHE A 58 2.15 -5.25 0.17
N LEU A 59 2.17 -6.21 -0.75
CA LEU A 59 3.01 -7.40 -0.65
C LEU A 59 3.77 -7.59 -1.96
N CYS A 60 5.09 -7.73 -1.88
CA CYS A 60 5.95 -7.98 -3.01
C CYS A 60 6.61 -9.35 -2.88
N LEU A 61 6.54 -10.11 -3.96
CA LEU A 61 7.00 -11.48 -4.11
C LEU A 61 7.98 -11.57 -5.29
N ASP A 62 8.48 -12.76 -5.58
CA ASP A 62 9.31 -13.04 -6.76
C ASP A 62 10.50 -12.09 -6.88
N SER A 63 11.33 -11.98 -5.83
CA SER A 63 12.48 -11.07 -5.86
C SER A 63 12.08 -9.60 -6.08
N CYS A 64 10.91 -9.21 -5.56
CA CYS A 64 10.31 -7.88 -5.71
C CYS A 64 9.91 -7.53 -7.15
N ALA A 65 9.82 -8.52 -8.04
CA ALA A 65 9.37 -8.29 -9.41
C ALA A 65 7.87 -8.03 -9.50
N SER A 66 7.08 -8.73 -8.66
CA SER A 66 5.62 -8.62 -8.60
C SER A 66 5.19 -8.06 -7.25
N CYS A 67 4.29 -7.08 -7.28
CA CYS A 67 3.73 -6.48 -6.08
C CYS A 67 2.21 -6.35 -6.21
N ASP A 68 1.50 -6.79 -5.18
CA ASP A 68 0.05 -6.83 -5.13
C ASP A 68 -0.50 -6.14 -3.89
N ILE A 69 -1.78 -5.76 -3.97
CA ILE A 69 -2.53 -5.20 -2.84
C ILE A 69 -3.54 -6.21 -2.34
N PHE A 70 -3.55 -6.40 -1.03
CA PHE A 70 -4.51 -7.21 -0.32
C PHE A 70 -5.36 -6.29 0.57
N VAL A 71 -6.68 -6.39 0.42
CA VAL A 71 -7.64 -5.69 1.29
C VAL A 71 -8.33 -6.76 2.11
N ASP A 72 -8.20 -6.67 3.43
CA ASP A 72 -8.76 -7.64 4.36
C ASP A 72 -8.39 -9.10 4.02
N ASP A 73 -7.11 -9.30 3.72
CA ASP A 73 -6.48 -10.56 3.27
C ASP A 73 -6.97 -11.09 1.90
N GLU A 74 -7.78 -10.33 1.16
CA GLU A 74 -8.19 -10.68 -0.20
C GLU A 74 -7.37 -9.90 -1.24
N LYS A 75 -6.73 -10.61 -2.17
CA LYS A 75 -5.98 -10.01 -3.29
C LYS A 75 -6.91 -9.21 -4.20
N GLN A 76 -6.56 -7.97 -4.48
CA GLN A 76 -7.32 -7.07 -5.36
C GLN A 76 -6.97 -7.36 -6.82
N LYS A 77 -7.79 -8.20 -7.47
CA LYS A 77 -7.55 -8.70 -8.85
C LYS A 77 -7.57 -7.59 -9.91
N ASP A 78 -8.25 -6.50 -9.65
CA ASP A 78 -8.30 -5.32 -10.51
C ASP A 78 -6.98 -4.52 -10.51
N LEU A 79 -6.10 -4.76 -9.53
CA LEU A 79 -4.79 -4.12 -9.41
C LEU A 79 -3.62 -5.08 -9.69
N GLU A 80 -3.92 -6.30 -10.15
CA GLU A 80 -2.91 -7.31 -10.48
C GLU A 80 -1.97 -6.81 -11.59
N GLY A 81 -0.66 -6.93 -11.36
CA GLY A 81 0.37 -6.51 -12.30
C GLY A 81 0.57 -4.99 -12.43
N VAL A 82 -0.25 -4.17 -11.75
CA VAL A 82 -0.15 -2.70 -11.82
C VAL A 82 1.14 -2.20 -11.18
N PHE A 83 1.66 -2.91 -10.19
CA PHE A 83 2.85 -2.53 -9.43
C PHE A 83 4.08 -3.40 -9.77
N ASP A 84 4.04 -4.12 -10.89
CA ASP A 84 5.19 -4.90 -11.36
C ASP A 84 6.38 -3.99 -11.63
N GLY A 85 7.54 -4.35 -11.08
CA GLY A 85 8.75 -3.54 -11.16
C GLY A 85 8.72 -2.25 -10.34
N PHE A 86 7.74 -2.08 -9.42
CA PHE A 86 7.73 -0.97 -8.46
C PHE A 86 8.97 -1.02 -7.54
N LEU A 87 9.41 -2.22 -7.19
CA LEU A 87 10.60 -2.49 -6.39
C LEU A 87 11.54 -3.45 -7.12
N ASP A 88 12.70 -3.67 -6.50
CA ASP A 88 13.67 -4.68 -6.91
C ASP A 88 14.39 -5.20 -5.65
N ASN A 89 15.21 -6.23 -5.83
CA ASN A 89 15.97 -6.89 -4.77
C ASN A 89 16.95 -6.00 -3.99
N SER A 90 17.15 -4.73 -4.35
CA SER A 90 17.95 -3.79 -3.56
C SER A 90 17.23 -3.27 -2.32
N ILE A 91 15.93 -3.54 -2.17
CA ILE A 91 15.18 -3.12 -0.99
C ILE A 91 15.68 -3.83 0.28
N LYS A 92 15.79 -3.06 1.35
CA LYS A 92 16.06 -3.57 2.69
C LYS A 92 15.13 -2.91 3.69
N VAL A 93 14.65 -3.69 4.65
CA VAL A 93 13.72 -3.23 5.68
C VAL A 93 14.42 -3.30 7.02
N TYR A 94 14.31 -2.24 7.80
CA TYR A 94 14.93 -2.13 9.11
C TYR A 94 13.89 -1.80 10.17
N ARG A 95 14.07 -2.36 11.36
CA ARG A 95 13.33 -1.97 12.56
C ARG A 95 14.27 -1.30 13.54
N TYR A 96 13.73 -0.34 14.28
CA TYR A 96 14.45 0.34 15.35
C TYR A 96 13.87 -0.07 16.68
N GLU A 97 14.74 -0.55 17.56
CA GLU A 97 14.43 -0.84 18.94
C GLU A 97 15.35 -0.03 19.85
N ALA A 98 14.78 0.67 20.82
CA ALA A 98 15.52 1.58 21.69
C ALA A 98 16.69 0.89 22.44
N SER A 99 16.56 -0.41 22.71
CA SER A 99 17.57 -1.20 23.42
C SER A 99 18.72 -1.70 22.55
N PHE A 100 18.50 -1.86 21.24
CA PHE A 100 19.43 -2.55 20.32
C PHE A 100 19.83 -1.69 19.11
N GLY A 101 19.22 -0.52 18.95
CA GLY A 101 19.40 0.32 17.77
C GLY A 101 18.62 -0.23 16.57
N VAL A 102 19.18 -0.05 15.39
CA VAL A 102 18.59 -0.49 14.13
C VAL A 102 19.08 -1.87 13.72
N PHE A 103 18.18 -2.73 13.27
CA PHE A 103 18.52 -4.05 12.72
C PHE A 103 17.68 -4.34 11.47
N GLU A 104 18.27 -5.08 10.53
CA GLU A 104 17.61 -5.52 9.30
C GLU A 104 16.59 -6.61 9.63
N GLN A 105 15.38 -6.49 9.09
CA GLN A 105 14.33 -7.50 9.25
C GLN A 105 14.58 -8.65 8.28
N GLU A 106 14.54 -9.87 8.79
CA GLU A 106 14.62 -11.07 7.95
C GLU A 106 13.38 -11.18 7.06
N LYS A 107 13.56 -11.75 5.86
CA LYS A 107 12.47 -11.97 4.91
C LYS A 107 11.45 -12.93 5.50
N GLU A 108 10.19 -12.54 5.45
CA GLU A 108 9.07 -13.37 5.87
C GLU A 108 8.72 -14.38 4.76
N VAL A 109 8.01 -15.44 5.13
CA VAL A 109 7.47 -16.42 4.18
C VAL A 109 5.96 -16.19 4.03
N TYR A 110 5.47 -16.32 2.80
CA TYR A 110 4.06 -16.22 2.47
C TYR A 110 3.61 -17.55 1.85
N PHE A 111 2.41 -18.01 2.20
CA PHE A 111 1.82 -19.21 1.57
C PHE A 111 0.65 -18.75 0.70
N ASN A 112 0.70 -19.07 -0.58
CA ASN A 112 -0.38 -18.74 -1.51
C ASN A 112 -1.58 -19.69 -1.36
N GLU A 113 -2.64 -19.50 -2.16
CA GLU A 113 -3.86 -20.32 -2.10
C GLU A 113 -3.61 -21.81 -2.41
N GLU A 114 -2.49 -22.16 -3.04
CA GLU A 114 -2.08 -23.52 -3.36
C GLU A 114 -1.16 -24.14 -2.30
N ASP A 115 -0.98 -23.47 -1.15
CA ASP A 115 -0.07 -23.88 -0.06
C ASP A 115 1.40 -23.94 -0.47
N VAL A 116 1.78 -23.13 -1.48
CA VAL A 116 3.16 -22.97 -1.93
C VAL A 116 3.82 -21.82 -1.16
N GLU A 117 4.99 -22.10 -0.60
CA GLU A 117 5.83 -21.13 0.10
C GLU A 117 6.50 -20.18 -0.90
N GLU A 118 6.33 -18.88 -0.67
CA GLU A 118 6.87 -17.79 -1.47
C GLU A 118 7.64 -16.83 -0.57
N ASP A 119 8.84 -16.44 -1.04
CA ASP A 119 9.70 -15.50 -0.32
C ASP A 119 9.14 -14.08 -0.40
N VAL A 120 8.82 -13.49 0.75
CA VAL A 120 8.42 -12.08 0.84
C VAL A 120 9.67 -11.21 0.82
N CYS A 121 9.80 -10.38 -0.22
CA CYS A 121 10.90 -9.43 -0.30
C CYS A 121 10.57 -8.09 0.38
N PHE A 122 9.29 -7.71 0.38
CA PHE A 122 8.79 -6.51 1.04
C PHE A 122 7.30 -6.67 1.34
N SER A 123 6.91 -6.25 2.53
CA SER A 123 5.51 -6.09 2.91
C SER A 123 5.34 -4.79 3.68
N TYR A 124 4.18 -4.16 3.53
CA TYR A 124 3.79 -3.04 4.34
C TYR A 124 2.28 -3.04 4.56
N THR A 125 1.88 -3.10 5.84
CA THR A 125 0.47 -3.16 6.24
C THR A 125 0.03 -1.86 6.90
N VAL A 126 -1.18 -1.42 6.57
CA VAL A 126 -1.92 -0.35 7.25
C VAL A 126 -3.18 -0.95 7.86
N ASP A 127 -3.40 -0.71 9.16
CA ASP A 127 -4.59 -1.18 9.85
C ASP A 127 -5.82 -0.27 9.64
N LYS A 128 -7.00 -0.71 10.10
CA LYS A 128 -8.26 0.05 10.05
C LYS A 128 -8.24 1.44 10.69
N LYS A 129 -7.23 1.75 11.51
CA LYS A 129 -7.04 3.07 12.12
C LYS A 129 -6.11 3.95 11.28
N GLY A 130 -5.64 3.45 10.14
CA GLY A 130 -4.63 4.08 9.31
C GLY A 130 -3.23 3.96 9.88
N VAL A 131 -2.99 3.14 10.90
CA VAL A 131 -1.67 2.95 11.49
C VAL A 131 -0.91 1.94 10.65
N GLY A 132 0.22 2.37 10.11
CA GLY A 132 1.12 1.52 9.36
C GLY A 132 2.20 0.87 10.23
N GLU A 133 2.87 -0.13 9.68
CA GLU A 133 4.05 -0.74 10.28
C GLU A 133 5.18 0.27 10.51
N GLN A 134 5.94 0.08 11.59
CA GLN A 134 7.02 1.00 11.96
C GLN A 134 8.38 0.50 11.52
N VAL A 135 8.72 0.85 10.28
CA VAL A 135 9.94 0.39 9.64
C VAL A 135 10.67 1.55 8.97
N PHE A 136 11.98 1.40 8.80
CA PHE A 136 12.75 2.16 7.82
C PHE A 136 12.96 1.28 6.59
N VAL A 137 12.80 1.86 5.41
CA VAL A 137 12.98 1.15 4.14
C VAL A 137 14.13 1.79 3.40
N GLU A 138 15.20 1.06 3.16
CA GLU A 138 16.30 1.49 2.29
C GLU A 138 16.04 0.99 0.86
N TYR A 139 16.06 1.91 -0.10
CA TYR A 139 15.89 1.59 -1.51
C TYR A 139 16.61 2.60 -2.39
N LYS A 140 17.45 2.13 -3.33
CA LYS A 140 18.19 2.95 -4.29
C LYS A 140 18.94 4.15 -3.67
N ASN A 141 19.74 3.90 -2.63
CA ASN A 141 20.52 4.91 -1.88
C ASN A 141 19.66 5.98 -1.20
N SER A 142 18.49 5.60 -0.71
CA SER A 142 17.62 6.49 0.05
C SER A 142 16.92 5.68 1.12
N VAL A 143 16.68 6.31 2.27
CA VAL A 143 15.96 5.69 3.39
C VAL A 143 14.63 6.40 3.58
N TYR A 144 13.57 5.62 3.71
CA TYR A 144 12.20 6.08 3.89
C TYR A 144 11.73 5.70 5.29
N ASP A 145 11.37 6.68 6.11
CA ASP A 145 10.87 6.47 7.46
C ASP A 145 9.34 6.33 7.46
N PHE A 146 8.88 5.09 7.60
CA PHE A 146 7.47 4.75 7.76
C PHE A 146 7.03 4.73 9.22
N SER A 147 7.95 4.94 10.18
CA SER A 147 7.69 4.76 11.61
C SER A 147 6.86 5.86 12.24
N GLN A 148 6.69 6.99 11.57
CA GLN A 148 5.81 8.05 12.03
C GLN A 148 4.34 7.63 11.90
N TYR A 149 3.55 7.77 12.96
CA TYR A 149 2.13 7.34 12.97
C TYR A 149 1.24 8.13 12.01
N LEU A 150 1.22 9.46 12.15
CA LEU A 150 0.29 10.34 11.44
C LEU A 150 0.96 11.22 10.39
N GLU A 151 2.30 11.26 10.38
CA GLU A 151 3.05 12.06 9.44
C GLU A 151 3.33 11.29 8.14
N LYS A 152 3.72 12.07 7.13
CA LYS A 152 4.11 11.57 5.82
C LYS A 152 5.45 10.83 5.94
N VAL A 153 5.69 9.90 5.02
CA VAL A 153 6.98 9.21 4.95
C VAL A 153 8.08 10.23 4.67
N THR A 154 9.05 10.32 5.58
CA THR A 154 10.19 11.21 5.42
C THR A 154 11.33 10.47 4.74
N LYS A 155 12.00 11.15 3.80
CA LYS A 155 13.13 10.60 3.05
C LYS A 155 14.45 11.14 3.60
N PHE A 156 15.42 10.25 3.79
CA PHE A 156 16.78 10.53 4.25
C PHE A 156 17.80 9.96 3.28
N ASP A 157 19.04 10.45 3.37
CA ASP A 157 20.13 9.98 2.52
C ASP A 157 20.77 8.69 3.07
N SER A 158 20.65 8.42 4.37
CA SER A 158 21.19 7.21 5.00
C SER A 158 20.40 6.74 6.22
N ILE A 159 20.65 5.49 6.65
CA ILE A 159 19.99 4.91 7.82
C ILE A 159 20.43 5.59 9.11
N GLU A 160 21.68 6.01 9.19
CA GLU A 160 22.24 6.72 10.34
C GLU A 160 21.54 8.07 10.55
N GLU A 161 21.22 8.77 9.46
CA GLU A 161 20.49 10.04 9.52
C GLU A 161 19.05 9.82 10.02
N ALA A 162 18.36 8.81 9.48
CA ALA A 162 17.00 8.46 9.89
C ALA A 162 16.93 8.06 11.38
N VAL A 163 17.88 7.23 11.83
CA VAL A 163 17.98 6.82 13.24
C VAL A 163 18.25 8.01 14.15
N LYS A 164 19.20 8.87 13.80
CA LYS A 164 19.51 10.08 14.58
C LYS A 164 18.32 11.02 14.68
N ALA A 165 17.55 11.19 13.60
CA ALA A 165 16.32 11.98 13.60
C ALA A 165 15.29 11.39 14.59
N LYS A 166 15.10 10.07 14.59
CA LYS A 166 14.21 9.37 15.51
C LYS A 166 14.64 9.48 16.97
N GLU A 167 15.92 9.29 17.27
CA GLU A 167 16.49 9.45 18.62
C GLU A 167 16.28 10.88 19.14
N THR A 168 16.51 11.88 18.29
CA THR A 168 16.28 13.29 18.64
C THR A 168 14.81 13.56 18.99
N LEU A 169 13.86 12.88 18.34
CA LEU A 169 12.43 12.99 18.66
C LEU A 169 12.11 12.31 20.00
N LEU A 170 12.66 11.11 20.26
CA LEU A 170 12.48 10.40 21.52
C LEU A 170 12.99 11.23 22.70
N ASP A 171 14.17 11.83 22.58
CA ASP A 171 14.75 12.72 23.60
C ASP A 171 13.89 13.94 23.93
N LYS A 172 13.11 14.44 22.97
CA LYS A 172 12.19 15.57 23.20
C LYS A 172 10.93 15.16 23.95
N VAL A 173 10.50 13.90 23.81
CA VAL A 173 9.29 13.39 24.46
C VAL A 173 9.58 12.87 25.88
N LEU A 174 10.79 12.37 26.12
CA LEU A 174 11.21 11.86 27.43
C LEU A 174 11.67 12.95 28.41
N LYS A 175 11.82 14.20 27.96
CA LYS A 175 12.12 15.37 28.80
C LYS A 175 10.83 16.08 29.23
#